data_AF-A0A1I5L147-F1
#
_entry.id   AF-A0A1I5L147-F1
#
_cell.length_a   1.000
_cell.length_b   1.000
_cell.length_c   1.000
_cell.angle_alpha   90.00
_cell.angle_beta   90.00
_cell.angle_gamma   90.00
#
_symmetry.space_group_name_H-M   'P 1'
#
loop_
_entity.id
_entity.type
_entity.pdbx_description
1 polymer ?
#
loop_
_entity_poly.entity_id
_entity_poly.type
_entity_poly.pdbx_seq_one_letter_code
_entity_poly.pdbx_strand_id
1 'polypeptide(L)'
;MSVMKKYCNEKGLTLVEVLASIVILSLIVVTFLAFFINSARTTEISEENLNASFIAQEYMEEVYNIVTDNPTLESIRSNIKALDPVSAISLTTYKITDLRGTGTITIEQAKDESNQEIDRLLKVVVTFRVPDGKDAKLETRMIYGEVDTGV
;
A
#
# COMPACT_ATOMS: atom_id res chain seq x y z
N MET A 1 21.12 -28.87 -76.31
CA MET A 1 20.23 -28.62 -75.15
C MET A 1 21.13 -28.48 -73.93
N SER A 2 21.42 -27.25 -73.51
CA SER A 2 22.37 -26.98 -72.42
C SER A 2 21.66 -27.07 -71.08
N VAL A 3 22.01 -28.05 -70.26
CA VAL A 3 21.41 -28.24 -68.94
C VAL A 3 22.14 -27.32 -67.96
N MET A 4 21.43 -26.29 -67.51
CA MET A 4 21.91 -25.31 -66.55
C MET A 4 22.10 -25.99 -65.19
N LYS A 5 23.35 -26.26 -64.81
CA LYS A 5 23.72 -26.82 -63.51
C LYS A 5 23.62 -25.69 -62.46
N LYS A 6 22.53 -25.66 -61.69
CA LYS A 6 22.42 -24.79 -60.50
C LYS A 6 23.44 -25.24 -59.47
N TYR A 7 24.30 -24.32 -59.05
CA TYR A 7 25.22 -24.51 -57.93
C TYR A 7 24.40 -24.70 -56.64
N CYS A 8 24.44 -25.89 -56.05
CA CYS A 8 24.04 -26.08 -54.65
C CYS A 8 25.11 -25.40 -53.78
N ASN A 9 24.80 -24.20 -53.30
CA ASN A 9 25.66 -23.48 -52.35
C ASN A 9 25.39 -24.01 -50.94
N GLU A 10 25.99 -25.15 -50.59
CA GLU A 10 25.96 -25.74 -49.25
C GLU A 10 26.98 -25.04 -48.33
N LYS A 11 26.83 -23.72 -48.15
CA LYS A 11 27.56 -23.02 -47.09
C LYS A 11 26.88 -23.36 -45.77
N GLY A 12 27.40 -24.38 -45.08
CA GLY A 12 27.03 -24.66 -43.70
C GLY A 12 27.30 -23.45 -42.80
N LEU A 13 26.58 -23.37 -41.67
CA LEU A 13 26.81 -22.36 -40.64
C LEU A 13 28.27 -22.40 -40.19
N THR A 14 28.92 -21.23 -40.14
CA THR A 14 30.29 -21.15 -39.61
C THR A 14 30.25 -21.28 -38.08
N LEU A 15 31.31 -21.84 -37.49
CA LEU A 15 31.44 -21.95 -36.03
C LEU A 15 31.30 -20.59 -35.31
N VAL A 16 31.78 -19.52 -35.94
CA VAL A 16 31.69 -18.16 -35.39
C VAL A 16 30.25 -17.62 -35.38
N GLU A 17 29.44 -17.93 -36.38
CA GLU A 17 28.02 -17.53 -36.41
C GLU A 17 27.20 -18.27 -35.35
N VAL A 18 27.46 -19.56 -35.15
CA VAL A 18 26.80 -20.36 -34.09
C VAL A 18 27.20 -19.83 -32.72
N LEU A 19 28.48 -19.55 -32.50
CA LEU A 19 28.98 -18.98 -31.26
C LEU A 19 28.34 -17.61 -30.98
N ALA A 20 28.35 -16.71 -31.96
CA ALA A 20 27.75 -15.37 -31.83
C ALA A 20 26.24 -15.46 -31.52
N SER A 21 25.52 -16.37 -32.16
CA SER A 21 24.09 -16.58 -31.92
C SER A 21 23.80 -17.08 -30.50
N ILE A 22 24.59 -18.03 -29.98
CA ILE A 22 24.45 -18.53 -28.60
C ILE A 22 24.76 -17.43 -27.59
N VAL A 23 25.81 -16.62 -27.84
CA VAL A 23 26.17 -15.49 -26.97
C VAL A 23 25.02 -14.48 -26.92
N ILE A 24 24.52 -14.04 -28.07
CA ILE A 24 23.39 -13.09 -28.14
C ILE A 24 22.15 -13.67 -27.46
N LEU A 25 21.83 -14.94 -27.71
CA LEU A 25 20.70 -15.61 -27.08
C LEU A 25 20.85 -15.67 -25.56
N SER A 26 22.05 -15.99 -25.05
CA SER A 26 22.31 -16.05 -23.62
C SER A 26 22.15 -14.70 -22.92
N LEU A 27 22.58 -13.61 -23.56
CA LEU A 27 22.38 -12.25 -23.05
C LEU A 27 20.88 -11.92 -22.94
N ILE A 28 20.13 -12.25 -23.98
CA ILE A 28 18.68 -12.05 -24.00
C ILE A 28 18.02 -12.86 -22.87
N VAL A 29 18.33 -14.15 -22.75
CA VAL A 29 17.73 -15.04 -21.73
C VAL A 29 18.01 -14.53 -20.31
N VAL A 30 19.25 -14.12 -20.02
CA VAL A 30 19.61 -13.61 -18.68
C VAL A 30 18.83 -12.34 -18.34
N THR A 31 18.66 -11.42 -19.29
CA THR A 31 17.87 -10.21 -19.05
C THR A 31 16.41 -10.53 -18.74
N PHE A 32 15.76 -11.38 -19.54
CA PHE A 32 14.38 -11.78 -19.31
C PHE A 32 14.20 -12.53 -17.98
N LEU A 33 15.15 -13.38 -17.60
CA LEU A 33 15.11 -14.07 -16.30
C LEU A 33 15.12 -13.06 -15.14
N ALA A 34 15.99 -12.05 -15.22
CA ALA A 34 16.02 -10.98 -14.23
C ALA A 34 14.70 -10.17 -14.21
N PHE A 35 14.09 -9.91 -15.37
CA PHE A 35 12.78 -9.27 -15.45
C PHE A 35 11.70 -10.09 -14.76
N PHE A 36 11.64 -11.41 -14.97
CA PHE A 36 10.62 -12.26 -14.33
C PHE A 36 10.77 -12.31 -12.82
N ILE A 37 11.99 -12.43 -12.30
CA ILE A 37 12.25 -12.41 -10.84
C ILE A 37 11.79 -11.09 -10.23
N ASN A 38 12.13 -9.97 -10.87
CA ASN A 38 11.73 -8.65 -10.39
C ASN A 38 10.21 -8.43 -10.51
N SER A 39 9.57 -8.95 -11.56
CA SER A 39 8.12 -8.87 -11.73
C SER A 39 7.40 -9.62 -10.62
N ALA A 40 7.81 -10.86 -10.32
CA ALA A 40 7.22 -11.65 -9.24
C ALA A 40 7.34 -10.95 -7.88
N ARG A 41 8.55 -10.46 -7.56
CA ARG A 41 8.80 -9.68 -6.33
C ARG A 41 7.95 -8.41 -6.25
N THR A 42 7.80 -7.70 -7.37
CA THR A 42 7.00 -6.46 -7.41
C THR A 42 5.53 -6.75 -7.16
N THR A 43 5.00 -7.85 -7.71
CA THR A 43 3.62 -8.29 -7.44
C THR A 43 3.42 -8.59 -5.96
N GLU A 44 4.31 -9.38 -5.34
CA GLU A 44 4.23 -9.74 -3.92
C GLU A 44 4.24 -8.50 -3.01
N ILE A 45 5.20 -7.59 -3.21
CA ILE A 45 5.26 -6.33 -2.46
C ILE A 45 4.00 -5.47 -2.69
N SER A 46 3.44 -5.49 -3.91
CA SER A 46 2.23 -4.73 -4.21
C SER A 46 1.02 -5.30 -3.46
N GLU A 47 0.88 -6.62 -3.40
CA GLU A 47 -0.18 -7.28 -2.65
C GLU A 47 -0.09 -6.98 -1.14
N GLU A 48 1.11 -7.00 -0.57
CA GLU A 48 1.32 -6.65 0.85
C GLU A 48 0.95 -5.19 1.14
N ASN A 49 1.36 -4.26 0.29
CA ASN A 49 1.04 -2.84 0.44
C ASN A 49 -0.48 -2.59 0.35
N LEU A 50 -1.15 -3.29 -0.57
CA LEU A 50 -2.59 -3.23 -0.71
C LEU A 50 -3.28 -3.78 0.54
N ASN A 51 -2.85 -4.95 1.05
CA ASN A 51 -3.43 -5.54 2.26
C ASN A 51 -3.29 -4.62 3.47
N ALA A 52 -2.10 -4.03 3.70
CA ALA A 52 -1.91 -3.05 4.77
C ALA A 52 -2.83 -1.83 4.62
N SER A 53 -3.02 -1.36 3.37
CA SER A 53 -3.89 -0.22 3.07
C SER A 53 -5.36 -0.53 3.31
N PHE A 54 -5.82 -1.73 2.93
CA PHE A 54 -7.18 -2.20 3.21
C PHE A 54 -7.46 -2.27 4.71
N ILE A 55 -6.52 -2.79 5.50
CA ILE A 55 -6.67 -2.86 6.96
C ILE A 55 -6.68 -1.46 7.57
N ALA A 56 -5.76 -0.59 7.15
CA ALA A 56 -5.75 0.79 7.62
C ALA A 56 -7.07 1.50 7.28
N GLN A 57 -7.66 1.20 6.13
CA GLN A 57 -8.95 1.73 5.72
C GLN A 57 -10.09 1.19 6.59
N GLU A 58 -10.11 -0.10 6.90
CA GLU A 58 -11.09 -0.73 7.80
C GLU A 58 -11.14 0.02 9.14
N TYR A 59 -10.00 0.23 9.79
CA TYR A 59 -9.94 1.02 11.03
C TYR A 59 -10.29 2.50 10.84
N MET A 60 -9.97 3.09 9.69
CA MET A 60 -10.36 4.47 9.38
C MET A 60 -11.89 4.59 9.28
N GLU A 61 -12.55 3.61 8.69
CA GLU A 61 -14.02 3.55 8.58
C GLU A 61 -14.67 3.33 9.96
N GLU A 62 -14.09 2.48 10.81
CA GLU A 62 -14.55 2.32 12.19
C GLU A 62 -14.43 3.63 12.98
N VAL A 63 -13.29 4.31 12.87
CA VAL A 63 -13.10 5.63 13.50
C VAL A 63 -14.08 6.65 12.94
N TYR A 64 -14.33 6.65 11.63
CA TYR A 64 -15.30 7.55 11.01
C TYR A 64 -16.71 7.37 11.57
N ASN A 65 -17.15 6.12 11.71
CA ASN A 65 -18.45 5.80 12.30
C ASN A 65 -18.52 6.30 13.75
N ILE A 66 -17.48 6.03 14.55
CA ILE A 66 -17.41 6.52 15.93
C ILE A 66 -17.46 8.05 15.98
N VAL A 67 -16.72 8.74 15.12
CA VAL A 67 -16.68 10.20 15.09
C VAL A 67 -18.04 10.79 14.70
N THR A 68 -18.75 10.15 13.78
CA THR A 68 -20.06 10.60 13.29
C THR A 68 -21.18 10.35 14.31
N ASP A 69 -21.18 9.20 14.99
CA ASP A 69 -22.21 8.83 15.97
C ASP A 69 -22.06 9.54 17.33
N ASN A 70 -20.92 10.19 17.59
CA ASN A 70 -20.61 10.75 18.90
C ASN A 70 -20.48 12.28 18.87
N PRO A 71 -21.26 13.00 19.69
CA PRO A 71 -21.27 14.47 19.66
C PRO A 71 -20.10 15.11 20.41
N THR A 72 -19.35 14.36 21.24
CA THR A 72 -18.27 14.91 22.07
C THR A 72 -16.96 14.16 21.88
N LEU A 73 -15.85 14.89 22.02
CA LEU A 73 -14.50 14.34 21.91
C LEU A 73 -14.22 13.24 22.94
N GLU A 74 -14.74 13.38 24.16
CA GLU A 74 -14.56 12.40 25.23
C GLU A 74 -15.30 11.09 24.91
N SER A 75 -16.51 11.17 24.35
CA SER A 75 -17.24 9.99 23.87
C SER A 75 -16.49 9.29 22.74
N ILE A 76 -15.97 10.03 21.76
CA ILE A 76 -15.16 9.48 20.66
C ILE A 76 -13.94 8.73 21.21
N ARG A 77 -13.18 9.37 22.11
CA ARG A 77 -11.99 8.77 22.73
C ARG A 77 -12.30 7.50 23.49
N SER A 78 -13.42 7.47 24.21
CA SER A 78 -13.85 6.30 24.98
C SER A 78 -14.23 5.14 24.06
N ASN A 79 -14.96 5.40 22.97
CA ASN A 79 -15.39 4.36 22.04
C ASN A 79 -14.20 3.77 21.27
N ILE A 80 -13.22 4.58 20.89
CA ILE A 80 -12.01 4.06 20.20
C ILE A 80 -11.16 3.21 21.14
N LYS A 81 -11.08 3.60 22.42
CA LYS A 81 -10.42 2.77 23.43
C LYS A 81 -11.12 1.41 23.62
N ALA A 82 -12.44 1.37 23.39
CA ALA A 82 -13.24 0.16 23.53
C ALA A 82 -13.23 -0.74 22.28
N LEU A 83 -12.64 -0.27 21.17
CA LEU A 83 -12.50 -1.05 19.95
C LEU A 83 -11.54 -2.22 20.21
N ASP A 84 -11.91 -3.43 19.82
CA ASP A 84 -11.01 -4.60 19.85
C ASP A 84 -10.39 -4.75 18.45
N PRO A 85 -9.07 -5.00 18.30
CA PRO A 85 -8.04 -5.19 19.32
C PRO A 85 -7.21 -3.91 19.58
N VAL A 86 -7.87 -2.81 19.97
CA VAL A 86 -7.23 -1.51 20.19
C VAL A 86 -6.94 -1.28 21.68
N SER A 87 -5.83 -0.60 21.98
CA SER A 87 -5.41 -0.26 23.35
C SER A 87 -4.84 1.15 23.41
N ALA A 88 -5.28 1.97 24.37
CA ALA A 88 -4.78 3.34 24.50
C ALA A 88 -3.29 3.37 24.89
N ILE A 89 -2.49 4.19 24.21
CA ILE A 89 -1.10 4.51 24.55
C ILE A 89 -1.04 5.88 25.23
N SER A 90 -1.81 6.84 24.72
CA SER A 90 -1.93 8.22 25.21
C SER A 90 -3.38 8.72 25.05
N LEU A 91 -3.65 9.98 25.40
CA LEU A 91 -4.98 10.59 25.21
C LEU A 91 -5.41 10.72 23.75
N THR A 92 -4.45 10.72 22.83
CA THR A 92 -4.69 10.94 21.39
C THR A 92 -4.23 9.76 20.55
N THR A 93 -3.46 8.83 21.10
CA THR A 93 -2.86 7.71 20.35
C THR A 93 -3.25 6.37 20.94
N TYR A 94 -3.68 5.46 20.07
CA TYR A 94 -4.13 4.13 20.38
C TYR A 94 -3.35 3.13 19.53
N LYS A 95 -2.95 2.01 20.14
CA LYS A 95 -2.26 0.90 19.47
C LYS A 95 -3.27 -0.10 18.96
N ILE A 96 -3.08 -0.54 17.73
CA ILE A 96 -3.77 -1.70 17.15
C ILE A 96 -2.84 -2.91 17.29
N THR A 97 -3.34 -4.01 17.86
CA THR A 97 -2.60 -5.29 17.94
C THR A 97 -3.46 -6.39 17.33
N ASP A 98 -3.50 -6.41 16.00
CA ASP A 98 -4.28 -7.39 15.24
C ASP A 98 -3.42 -8.61 14.89
N LEU A 99 -4.04 -9.75 14.61
CA LEU A 99 -3.33 -10.95 14.14
C LEU A 99 -2.62 -10.70 12.79
N ARG A 100 -3.15 -9.78 11.98
CA ARG A 100 -2.64 -9.38 10.66
C ARG A 100 -1.50 -8.37 10.75
N GLY A 101 -1.25 -7.76 11.91
CA GLY A 101 -0.21 -6.74 12.07
C GLY A 101 -0.41 -5.79 13.25
N THR A 102 0.41 -4.75 13.29
CA THR A 102 0.38 -3.75 14.35
C THR A 102 0.23 -2.36 13.78
N GLY A 103 -0.46 -1.48 14.49
CA GLY A 103 -0.74 -0.15 13.99
C GLY A 103 -0.98 0.86 15.09
N THR A 104 -1.29 2.08 14.67
CA THR A 104 -1.68 3.17 15.55
C THR A 104 -2.80 3.99 14.96
N ILE A 105 -3.77 4.36 15.80
CA ILE A 105 -4.78 5.38 15.51
C ILE A 105 -4.38 6.62 16.31
N THR A 106 -4.28 7.77 15.66
CA THR A 106 -4.03 9.05 16.31
C THR A 106 -5.14 10.04 15.98
N ILE A 107 -5.69 10.67 17.00
CA ILE A 107 -6.78 11.65 16.89
C ILE A 107 -6.42 12.89 17.69
N GLU A 108 -6.26 13.99 16.98
CA GLU A 108 -5.96 15.31 17.54
C GLU A 108 -6.90 16.36 16.94
N GLN A 109 -7.10 17.49 17.62
CA GLN A 109 -7.82 18.61 17.02
C GLN A 109 -7.01 19.15 15.85
N ALA A 110 -7.68 19.37 14.72
CA ALA A 110 -7.06 19.97 13.56
C ALA A 110 -6.67 21.41 13.88
N LYS A 111 -5.53 21.86 13.36
CA LYS A 111 -5.03 23.22 13.55
C LYS A 111 -4.98 23.97 12.23
N ASP A 112 -5.20 25.27 12.28
CA ASP A 112 -5.02 26.18 11.15
C ASP A 112 -3.53 26.52 10.92
N GLU A 113 -3.25 27.36 9.92
CA GLU A 113 -1.89 27.85 9.62
C GLU A 113 -1.30 28.73 10.74
N SER A 114 -2.14 29.29 11.61
CA SER A 114 -1.78 30.05 12.80
C SER A 114 -1.62 29.18 14.05
N ASN A 115 -1.65 27.85 13.91
CA ASN A 115 -1.58 26.86 14.98
C ASN A 115 -2.73 26.96 16.01
N GLN A 116 -3.86 27.53 15.61
CA GLN A 116 -5.08 27.57 16.43
C GLN A 116 -5.93 26.32 16.14
N GLU A 117 -6.47 25.72 17.19
CA GLU A 117 -7.36 24.56 17.07
C GLU A 117 -8.67 24.98 16.37
N ILE A 118 -9.09 24.18 15.40
CA ILE A 118 -10.31 24.38 14.65
C ILE A 118 -11.42 23.63 15.38
N ASP A 119 -12.43 24.37 15.81
CA ASP A 119 -13.57 23.80 16.53
C ASP A 119 -14.22 22.67 15.72
N ARG A 120 -14.56 21.58 16.41
CA ARG A 120 -15.23 20.39 15.86
C ARG A 120 -14.51 19.67 14.72
N LEU A 121 -13.27 20.02 14.40
CA LEU A 121 -12.50 19.35 13.35
C LEU A 121 -11.38 18.51 13.96
N LEU A 122 -11.41 17.21 13.69
CA LEU A 122 -10.40 16.26 14.10
C LEU A 122 -9.49 15.91 12.93
N LYS A 123 -8.21 15.82 13.20
CA LYS A 123 -7.23 15.16 12.35
C LYS A 123 -7.08 13.73 12.83
N VAL A 124 -7.40 12.78 11.95
CA VAL A 124 -7.32 11.35 12.22
C VAL A 124 -6.21 10.75 11.36
N VAL A 125 -5.28 10.06 11.98
CA VAL A 125 -4.18 9.35 11.33
C VAL A 125 -4.21 7.89 11.74
N VAL A 126 -4.39 6.99 10.78
CA VAL A 126 -4.28 5.55 10.97
C VAL A 126 -3.01 5.06 10.30
N THR A 127 -2.19 4.32 11.02
CA THR A 127 -1.01 3.64 10.49
C THR A 127 -1.12 2.17 10.78
N PHE A 128 -0.82 1.30 9.82
CA PHE A 128 -0.84 -0.14 10.01
C PHE A 128 0.34 -0.80 9.31
N ARG A 129 1.01 -1.72 10.00
CA ARG A 129 2.16 -2.50 9.54
C ARG A 129 1.82 -3.97 9.59
N VAL A 130 1.87 -4.63 8.43
CA VAL A 130 1.87 -6.09 8.36
C VAL A 130 3.27 -6.63 8.73
N PRO A 131 3.41 -7.81 9.36
CA PRO A 131 4.68 -8.28 9.95
C PRO A 131 5.88 -8.33 9.00
N ASP A 132 5.67 -8.63 7.72
CA ASP A 132 6.74 -8.78 6.71
C ASP A 132 6.66 -7.75 5.56
N GLY A 133 5.61 -6.93 5.54
CA GLY A 133 5.36 -5.96 4.48
C GLY A 133 5.58 -4.52 4.91
N LYS A 134 5.13 -3.59 4.08
CA LYS A 134 5.27 -2.15 4.37
C LYS A 134 4.12 -1.58 5.17
N ASP A 135 4.37 -0.39 5.68
CA ASP A 135 3.41 0.43 6.39
C ASP A 135 2.41 1.06 5.42
N ALA A 136 1.13 0.96 5.77
CA ALA A 136 0.11 1.83 5.26
C ALA A 136 -0.12 2.98 6.25
N LYS A 137 -0.33 4.18 5.71
CA LYS A 137 -0.72 5.36 6.47
C LYS A 137 -1.85 6.07 5.76
N LEU A 138 -2.97 6.24 6.45
CA LEU A 138 -4.11 7.03 6.01
C LEU A 138 -4.29 8.22 6.95
N GLU A 139 -4.57 9.37 6.36
CA GLU A 139 -4.84 10.61 7.10
C GLU A 139 -6.10 11.25 6.53
N THR A 140 -6.99 11.68 7.41
CA THR A 140 -8.20 12.41 7.04
C THR A 140 -8.57 13.42 8.10
N ARG A 141 -9.47 14.33 7.75
CA ARG A 141 -10.06 15.29 8.67
C ARG A 141 -11.55 14.99 8.80
N MET A 142 -12.04 14.91 10.03
CA MET A 142 -13.43 14.54 10.33
C MET A 142 -14.08 15.61 11.19
N ILE A 143 -15.34 15.94 10.90
CA ILE A 143 -16.15 16.84 11.71
C ILE A 143 -16.95 15.99 12.70
N TYR A 144 -17.02 16.39 13.97
CA TYR A 144 -17.82 15.72 14.99
C TYR A 144 -18.85 16.67 15.61
N GLY A 145 -19.90 16.11 16.21
CA GLY A 145 -21.04 16.89 16.70
C GLY A 145 -22.13 17.08 15.66
N GLU A 146 -23.28 17.55 16.11
CA GLU A 146 -24.43 17.83 15.24
C GLU A 146 -24.01 18.75 14.09
N VAL A 147 -24.12 18.23 12.87
CA VAL A 147 -24.24 19.07 11.69
C VAL A 147 -25.61 19.69 11.83
N ASP A 148 -25.67 20.98 12.15
CA ASP A 148 -26.89 21.77 12.01
C ASP A 148 -27.31 21.67 10.54
N THR A 149 -28.13 20.68 10.21
CA THR A 149 -28.82 20.62 8.93
C THR A 149 -29.91 21.66 9.04
N GLY A 150 -29.52 22.92 8.86
CA GLY A 150 -30.44 24.04 8.77
C GLY A 150 -31.39 23.80 7.60
N VAL A 151 -32.56 23.24 7.92
CA VAL A 151 -33.76 23.21 7.09
C VAL A 151 -34.95 23.45 7.99
#